data_AF-A0A924ZV66-F1
#
_entry.id   AF-A0A924ZV66-F1
#
_cell.length_a   1.000
_cell.length_b   1.000
_cell.length_c   1.000
_cell.angle_alpha   90.00
_cell.angle_beta   90.00
_cell.angle_gamma   90.00
#
_symmetry.space_group_name_H-M   'P 1'
#
loop_
_entity.id
_entity.type
_entity.pdbx_description
1 polymer ?
#
loop_
_entity_poly.entity_id
_entity_poly.type
_entity_poly.pdbx_seq_one_letter_code
_entity_poly.pdbx_strand_id
1 'polypeptide(L)'
;MKKQAFFIALFFLSNIASAEITSQTLCFSKQNSKKVELVMRKYFDEEIQREIGALVKYSTSKDPIQLVFIGDEITEESVDYELHWLEIFNGKINGEYRLLKPKMSTVLGAYVKYKNFKTGKEAIFSPSGKTSDECVIK
;
A
#
# COMPACT_ATOMS: atom_id res chain seq x y z
N MET A 1 36.89 -27.97 28.94
CA MET A 1 36.88 -26.80 28.02
C MET A 1 36.11 -27.02 26.71
N LYS A 2 35.81 -28.26 26.26
CA LYS A 2 35.06 -28.48 24.99
C LYS A 2 33.55 -28.18 25.05
N LYS A 3 32.90 -28.31 26.21
CA LYS A 3 31.44 -28.08 26.36
C LYS A 3 31.04 -26.58 26.33
N GLN A 4 31.92 -25.68 26.76
CA GLN A 4 31.64 -24.23 26.78
C GLN A 4 31.69 -23.61 25.36
N ALA A 5 32.55 -24.11 24.48
CA ALA A 5 32.59 -23.66 23.08
C ALA A 5 31.31 -24.02 22.30
N PHE A 6 30.67 -25.13 22.66
CA PHE A 6 29.42 -25.57 22.03
C PHE A 6 28.24 -24.64 22.37
N PHE A 7 28.14 -24.17 23.61
CA PHE A 7 27.10 -23.23 24.03
C PHE A 7 27.26 -21.84 23.38
N ILE A 8 28.50 -21.39 23.14
CA ILE A 8 28.76 -20.11 22.48
C ILE A 8 28.36 -20.18 20.99
N ALA A 9 28.60 -21.33 20.32
CA ALA A 9 28.18 -21.52 18.94
C ALA A 9 26.64 -21.55 18.76
N LEU A 10 25.89 -22.05 19.75
CA LEU A 10 24.42 -22.05 19.72
C LEU A 10 23.81 -20.65 19.87
N PHE A 11 24.48 -19.70 20.53
CA PHE A 11 24.00 -18.33 20.69
C PHE A 11 24.11 -17.48 19.42
N PHE A 12 25.00 -17.83 18.48
CA PHE A 12 25.11 -17.14 17.19
C PHE A 12 24.18 -17.71 16.12
N LEU A 13 23.48 -18.81 16.42
CA LEU A 13 22.51 -19.46 15.53
C LEU A 13 21.06 -19.05 15.81
N SER A 14 20.82 -18.10 16.73
CA SER A 14 19.54 -17.40 16.81
C SER A 14 19.40 -16.52 15.58
N ASN A 15 19.03 -17.17 14.48
CA ASN A 15 18.64 -16.57 13.23
C ASN A 15 17.65 -15.46 13.57
N ILE A 16 18.04 -14.24 13.22
CA ILE A 16 17.17 -13.07 13.23
C ILE A 16 16.16 -13.32 12.10
N ALA A 17 15.13 -14.11 12.37
CA ALA A 17 13.92 -14.10 11.56
C ALA A 17 13.23 -12.77 11.86
N SER A 18 13.58 -11.74 11.09
CA SER A 18 12.89 -10.46 11.12
C SER A 18 11.70 -10.58 10.17
N ALA A 19 10.49 -10.66 10.73
CA ALA A 19 9.26 -10.39 9.97
C ALA A 19 9.23 -8.87 9.71
N GLU A 20 10.00 -8.42 8.72
CA GLU A 20 10.09 -7.01 8.37
C GLU A 20 8.89 -6.65 7.50
N ILE A 21 8.00 -5.82 8.05
CA ILE A 21 6.94 -5.18 7.29
C ILE A 21 7.44 -3.78 6.91
N THR A 22 7.61 -3.55 5.61
CA THR A 22 7.90 -2.22 5.09
C THR A 22 6.59 -1.49 4.76
N SER A 23 6.64 -0.16 4.80
CA SER A 23 5.48 0.66 4.45
C SER A 23 5.85 1.78 3.50
N GLN A 24 4.98 2.04 2.53
CA GLN A 24 5.15 3.10 1.55
C GLN A 24 3.94 4.03 1.58
N THR A 25 4.17 5.33 1.75
CA THR A 25 3.12 6.35 1.70
C THR A 25 3.12 7.06 0.35
N LEU A 26 1.96 7.13 -0.29
CA LEU A 26 1.72 7.72 -1.60
C LEU A 26 0.67 8.84 -1.49
N CYS A 27 0.98 9.99 -2.10
CA CYS A 27 0.18 11.20 -2.01
C CYS A 27 -0.54 11.48 -3.33
N PHE A 28 -1.88 11.50 -3.31
CA PHE A 28 -2.68 11.71 -4.51
C PHE A 28 -3.59 12.94 -4.43
N SER A 29 -3.79 13.56 -5.58
CA SER A 29 -4.75 14.64 -5.81
C SER A 29 -5.82 14.15 -6.77
N LYS A 30 -7.06 14.61 -6.61
CA LYS A 30 -8.09 14.38 -7.63
C LYS A 30 -7.71 15.13 -8.91
N GLN A 31 -8.11 14.59 -10.06
CA GLN A 31 -7.81 15.20 -11.35
C GLN A 31 -8.16 16.70 -11.35
N ASN A 32 -7.21 17.54 -11.78
CA ASN A 32 -7.28 19.02 -11.79
C ASN A 32 -7.27 19.72 -10.41
N SER A 33 -6.98 19.01 -9.31
CA SER A 33 -6.80 19.60 -7.98
C SER A 33 -5.31 19.75 -7.62
N LYS A 34 -4.93 20.90 -7.03
CA LYS A 34 -3.60 21.12 -6.46
C LYS A 34 -3.46 20.63 -5.02
N LYS A 35 -4.57 20.21 -4.39
CA LYS A 35 -4.58 19.76 -3.00
C LYS A 35 -4.45 18.24 -2.97
N VAL A 36 -3.64 17.73 -2.03
CA VAL A 36 -3.67 16.29 -1.71
C VAL A 36 -5.06 16.00 -1.15
N GLU A 37 -5.75 15.07 -1.81
CA GLU A 37 -7.11 14.68 -1.45
C GLU A 37 -7.17 13.26 -0.90
N LEU A 38 -6.19 12.43 -1.23
CA LEU A 38 -6.09 11.05 -0.80
C LEU A 38 -4.64 10.70 -0.47
N VAL A 39 -4.40 10.20 0.74
CA VAL A 39 -3.12 9.59 1.13
C VAL A 39 -3.33 8.10 1.27
N MET A 40 -2.47 7.30 0.63
CA MET A 40 -2.49 5.84 0.74
C MET A 40 -1.18 5.37 1.36
N ARG A 41 -1.25 4.55 2.41
CA ARG A 41 -0.10 3.84 2.97
C ARG A 41 -0.27 2.35 2.73
N LYS A 42 0.62 1.76 1.94
CA LYS A 42 0.65 0.33 1.66
C LYS A 42 1.65 -0.38 2.57
N TYR A 43 1.42 -1.66 2.82
CA TYR A 43 2.30 -2.50 3.63
C TYR A 43 2.72 -3.72 2.84
N PHE A 44 4.01 -3.96 2.81
CA PHE A 44 4.64 -5.09 2.16
C PHE A 44 5.36 -5.92 3.20
N ASP A 45 5.13 -7.24 3.16
CA ASP A 45 5.81 -8.20 4.01
C ASP A 45 7.03 -8.72 3.26
N GLU A 46 8.22 -8.42 3.78
CA GLU A 46 9.49 -8.79 3.16
C GLU A 46 9.79 -10.30 3.29
N GLU A 47 9.19 -11.00 4.26
CA GLU A 47 9.43 -12.43 4.45
C GLU A 47 8.70 -13.25 3.37
N ILE A 48 7.43 -12.93 3.12
CA ILE A 48 6.61 -13.60 2.10
C ILE A 48 6.61 -12.89 0.74
N GLN A 49 7.33 -11.77 0.62
CA GLN A 49 7.46 -10.95 -0.58
C GLN A 49 6.10 -10.57 -1.18
N ARG A 50 5.18 -10.05 -0.35
CA ARG A 50 3.80 -9.75 -0.78
C ARG A 50 3.24 -8.49 -0.14
N GLU A 51 2.39 -7.79 -0.88
CA GLU A 51 1.49 -6.78 -0.31
C GLU A 51 0.51 -7.47 0.65
N ILE A 52 0.34 -6.91 1.85
CA ILE A 52 -0.51 -7.50 2.90
C ILE A 52 -1.70 -6.61 3.28
N GLY A 53 -1.68 -5.34 2.90
CA GLY A 53 -2.79 -4.42 3.16
C GLY A 53 -2.46 -2.96 2.90
N ALA A 54 -3.42 -2.09 3.15
CA ALA A 54 -3.21 -0.65 3.05
C ALA A 54 -4.14 0.14 3.98
N LEU A 55 -3.81 1.41 4.18
CA LEU A 55 -4.69 2.43 4.73
C LEU A 55 -4.89 3.52 3.69
N VAL A 56 -6.08 4.11 3.64
CA VAL A 56 -6.33 5.36 2.94
C VAL A 56 -6.91 6.41 3.86
N LYS A 57 -6.51 7.67 3.67
CA LYS A 57 -7.09 8.81 4.38
C LYS A 57 -7.41 9.90 3.38
N TYR A 58 -8.69 10.27 3.30
CA TYR A 58 -9.12 11.45 2.59
C TYR A 58 -8.82 12.70 3.42
N SER A 59 -8.51 13.81 2.76
CA SER A 59 -8.29 15.10 3.44
C SER A 59 -9.51 15.58 4.24
N THR A 60 -10.71 15.12 3.86
CA THR A 60 -11.99 15.41 4.53
C THR A 60 -12.38 14.36 5.58
N SER A 61 -11.68 13.22 5.65
CA SER A 61 -11.97 12.14 6.60
C SER A 61 -11.23 12.36 7.92
N LYS A 62 -11.92 12.09 9.04
CA LYS A 62 -11.33 12.16 10.38
C LYS A 62 -10.34 11.01 10.59
N ASP A 63 -10.80 9.79 10.31
CA ASP A 63 -10.10 8.55 10.59
C ASP A 63 -9.65 7.87 9.28
N PRO A 64 -8.49 7.19 9.25
CA PRO A 64 -8.08 6.38 8.12
C PRO A 64 -9.03 5.18 7.91
N ILE A 65 -9.19 4.77 6.67
CA ILE A 65 -9.97 3.61 6.25
C ILE A 65 -9.02 2.44 5.99
N GLN A 66 -9.33 1.28 6.57
CA GLN A 66 -8.55 0.07 6.39
C GLN A 66 -8.92 -0.63 5.07
N LEU A 67 -7.88 -1.08 4.37
CA LEU A 67 -8.00 -1.77 3.11
C LEU A 67 -7.39 -3.16 3.19
N VAL A 68 -8.13 -4.16 2.69
CA VAL A 68 -7.66 -5.55 2.60
C VAL A 68 -7.12 -5.81 1.22
N PHE A 69 -5.87 -6.26 1.12
CA PHE A 69 -5.28 -6.64 -0.15
C PHE A 69 -5.94 -7.90 -0.69
N ILE A 70 -6.38 -7.87 -1.95
CA ILE A 70 -7.06 -9.02 -2.58
C ILE A 70 -6.29 -9.62 -3.74
N GLY A 71 -5.31 -8.90 -4.28
CA GLY A 71 -4.47 -9.44 -5.34
C GLY A 71 -3.87 -8.35 -6.22
N ASP A 72 -3.07 -8.82 -7.15
CA ASP A 72 -2.41 -8.04 -8.16
C ASP A 72 -2.64 -8.66 -9.53
N GLU A 73 -2.78 -7.79 -10.54
CA GLU A 73 -2.89 -8.17 -11.93
C GLU A 73 -1.69 -7.62 -12.71
N ILE A 74 -1.06 -8.48 -13.50
CA ILE A 74 0.02 -8.11 -14.42
C ILE A 74 -0.55 -8.21 -15.83
N THR A 75 -0.84 -7.08 -16.45
CA THR A 75 -1.36 -7.06 -17.82
C THR A 75 -0.18 -7.16 -18.78
N GLU A 76 -0.03 -8.30 -19.46
CA GLU A 76 1.09 -8.54 -20.40
C GLU A 76 1.10 -7.54 -21.58
N GLU A 77 -0.08 -7.00 -21.96
CA GLU A 77 -0.24 -6.11 -23.10
C GLU A 77 0.15 -4.64 -22.83
N SER A 78 0.08 -4.16 -21.57
CA SER A 78 0.35 -2.75 -21.23
C SER A 78 1.54 -2.53 -20.30
N VAL A 79 2.16 -3.60 -19.80
CA VAL A 79 3.35 -3.47 -18.92
C VAL A 79 3.04 -2.61 -17.67
N ASP A 80 1.78 -2.59 -17.23
CA ASP A 80 1.33 -1.90 -16.02
C ASP A 80 1.06 -2.94 -14.91
N TYR A 81 1.49 -2.61 -13.70
CA TYR A 81 1.19 -3.37 -12.49
C TYR A 81 -0.06 -2.80 -11.84
N GLU A 82 -1.07 -3.63 -11.59
CA GLU A 82 -2.30 -3.25 -10.91
C GLU A 82 -2.40 -3.95 -9.55
N LEU A 83 -2.55 -3.18 -8.49
CA LEU A 83 -2.77 -3.68 -7.13
C LEU A 83 -4.19 -3.39 -6.70
N HIS A 84 -4.86 -4.38 -6.11
CA HIS A 84 -6.26 -4.29 -5.71
C HIS A 84 -6.43 -4.42 -4.19
N TRP A 85 -7.25 -3.54 -3.63
CA TRP A 85 -7.70 -3.64 -2.25
C TRP A 85 -9.21 -3.40 -2.12
N LEU A 86 -9.81 -4.05 -1.13
CA LEU A 86 -11.20 -3.81 -0.73
C LEU A 86 -11.29 -2.87 0.47
N GLU A 87 -12.22 -1.93 0.37
CA GLU A 87 -12.60 -1.04 1.45
C GLU A 87 -13.55 -1.76 2.41
N ILE A 88 -13.10 -1.99 3.64
CA ILE A 88 -13.95 -2.55 4.70
C ILE A 88 -14.29 -1.44 5.69
N PHE A 89 -15.59 -1.15 5.81
CA PHE A 89 -16.09 -0.18 6.78
C PHE A 89 -17.37 -0.72 7.42
N ASN A 90 -17.42 -0.72 8.75
CA ASN A 90 -18.49 -1.31 9.56
C ASN A 90 -18.83 -2.77 9.17
N GLY A 91 -17.80 -3.59 8.95
CA GLY A 91 -17.95 -5.02 8.63
C GLY A 91 -18.53 -5.30 7.24
N LYS A 92 -18.62 -4.30 6.36
CA LYS A 92 -19.10 -4.44 4.98
C LYS A 92 -18.02 -4.02 3.99
N ILE A 93 -18.04 -4.66 2.82
CA ILE A 93 -17.24 -4.24 1.67
C ILE A 93 -17.98 -3.07 1.00
N ASN A 94 -17.38 -1.88 1.00
CA ASN A 94 -18.02 -0.65 0.50
C ASN A 94 -17.48 -0.19 -0.86
N GLY A 95 -16.29 -0.65 -1.23
CA GLY A 95 -15.66 -0.28 -2.48
C GLY A 95 -14.34 -1.00 -2.71
N GLU A 96 -13.69 -0.62 -3.80
CA GLU A 96 -12.42 -1.17 -4.27
C GLU A 96 -11.49 -0.04 -4.66
N TYR A 97 -10.22 -0.18 -4.25
CA TYR A 97 -9.13 0.68 -4.69
C TYR A 97 -8.23 -0.13 -5.62
N ARG A 98 -7.90 0.46 -6.77
CA ARG A 98 -6.94 -0.08 -7.73
C ARG A 98 -5.81 0.91 -7.93
N LEU A 99 -4.59 0.51 -7.61
CA LEU A 99 -3.39 1.29 -7.92
C LEU A 99 -2.80 0.75 -9.21
N LEU A 100 -2.77 1.58 -10.23
CA LEU A 100 -2.17 1.27 -11.52
C LEU A 100 -0.82 1.96 -11.60
N LYS A 101 0.24 1.23 -11.94
CA LYS A 101 1.61 1.76 -12.03
C LYS A 101 2.34 1.19 -13.26
N PRO A 102 2.99 2.03 -14.09
CA PRO A 102 3.86 1.53 -15.16
C PRO A 102 5.08 0.76 -14.63
N LYS A 103 5.43 -0.39 -15.23
CA LYS A 103 6.58 -1.24 -14.83
C LYS A 103 7.92 -0.53 -14.87
N MET A 104 8.04 0.53 -15.68
CA MET A 104 9.31 1.23 -15.96
C MET A 104 9.36 2.69 -15.47
N SER A 105 8.33 3.19 -14.76
CA SER A 105 8.29 4.59 -14.31
C SER A 105 8.40 4.77 -12.80
N THR A 106 8.88 5.96 -12.43
CA THR A 106 8.72 6.55 -11.09
C THR A 106 7.23 6.74 -10.76
N VAL A 107 6.91 7.04 -9.50
CA VAL A 107 5.55 7.26 -8.96
C VAL A 107 4.67 8.19 -9.82
N LEU A 108 5.27 9.05 -10.66
CA LEU A 108 4.60 10.03 -11.53
C LEU A 108 3.62 9.44 -12.56
N GLY A 109 3.77 8.18 -12.97
CA GLY A 109 2.83 7.49 -13.86
C GLY A 109 1.71 6.74 -13.15
N ALA A 110 1.77 6.62 -11.81
CA ALA A 110 0.82 5.81 -11.07
C ALA A 110 -0.50 6.56 -10.81
N TYR A 111 -1.64 5.89 -10.77
CA TYR A 111 -2.90 6.51 -10.34
C TYR A 111 -3.76 5.53 -9.55
N VAL A 112 -4.63 6.07 -8.70
CA VAL A 112 -5.59 5.30 -7.92
C VAL A 112 -6.98 5.48 -8.51
N LYS A 113 -7.65 4.38 -8.81
CA LYS A 113 -9.09 4.33 -9.07
C LYS A 113 -9.80 3.83 -7.83
N TYR A 114 -10.81 4.54 -7.37
CA TYR A 114 -11.75 4.08 -6.35
C TYR A 114 -13.11 3.84 -6.98
N LYS A 115 -13.73 2.69 -6.69
CA LYS A 115 -15.11 2.36 -7.07
C LYS A 115 -15.95 2.14 -5.82
N ASN A 116 -16.99 2.94 -5.64
CA ASN A 116 -17.95 2.76 -4.56
C ASN A 116 -19.00 1.71 -4.97
N PHE A 117 -19.08 0.59 -4.27
CA PHE A 117 -19.98 -0.52 -4.62
C PHE A 117 -21.46 -0.20 -4.38
N LYS A 118 -21.76 0.68 -3.43
CA LYS A 118 -23.15 1.07 -3.14
C LYS A 118 -23.75 1.94 -4.25
N THR A 119 -22.95 2.84 -4.80
CA THR A 119 -23.43 3.87 -5.76
C THR A 119 -22.96 3.63 -7.20
N GLY A 120 -22.00 2.74 -7.41
CA GLY A 120 -21.35 2.52 -8.70
C GLY A 120 -20.44 3.67 -9.16
N LYS A 121 -20.31 4.74 -8.36
CA LYS A 121 -19.50 5.91 -8.72
C LYS A 121 -18.01 5.60 -8.64
N GLU A 122 -17.26 6.19 -9.56
CA GLU A 122 -15.81 6.08 -9.62
C GLU A 122 -15.12 7.42 -9.37
N ALA A 123 -13.92 7.37 -8.79
CA ALA A 123 -13.04 8.50 -8.61
C ALA A 123 -11.62 8.13 -9.01
N ILE A 124 -10.92 9.06 -9.67
CA ILE A 124 -9.54 8.88 -10.12
C ILE A 124 -8.65 9.91 -9.43
N PHE A 125 -7.55 9.44 -8.88
CA PHE A 125 -6.55 10.26 -8.20
C PHE A 125 -5.18 10.06 -8.85
N SER A 126 -4.54 11.17 -9.21
CA SER A 126 -3.20 11.21 -9.81
C SER A 126 -2.16 11.59 -8.75
N PRO A 127 -0.87 11.31 -8.97
CA PRO A 127 0.17 11.64 -8.01
C PRO A 127 0.18 13.15 -7.80
N SER A 128 0.21 13.57 -6.55
CA SER A 128 0.20 14.99 -6.19
C SER A 128 1.54 15.70 -6.43
N GLY A 129 2.60 14.94 -6.73
CA GLY A 129 3.98 15.43 -6.80
C GLY A 129 4.67 15.58 -5.43
N LYS A 130 3.94 15.35 -4.33
CA LYS A 130 4.49 15.40 -2.97
C LYS A 130 5.14 14.08 -2.56
N THR A 131 6.14 14.17 -1.68
CA THR A 131 6.82 13.02 -1.07
C THR A 131 6.09 12.50 0.16
N SER A 132 6.49 11.33 0.65
CA SER A 132 5.92 10.69 1.85
C SER A 132 5.97 11.55 3.10
N ASP A 133 6.96 12.44 3.20
CA ASP A 133 7.19 13.26 4.39
C ASP A 133 6.24 14.47 4.40
N GLU A 134 5.69 14.81 3.23
CA GLU A 134 4.77 15.93 3.02
C GLU A 134 3.29 15.53 3.12
N CYS A 135 2.97 14.24 3.10
CA CYS A 135 1.62 13.74 3.33
C CYS A 135 1.64 12.55 4.29
N VAL A 136 1.21 12.77 5.53
CA VAL A 136 1.23 11.75 6.57
C VAL A 136 -0.20 11.34 6.93
N ILE A 137 -0.45 10.03 6.96
CA ILE A 137 -1.64 9.49 7.63
C ILE A 137 -1.44 9.70 9.12
N LYS A 138 -2.08 10.75 9.66
CA LYS A 138 -2.18 11.03 11.09
C LYS A 138 -3.32 10.26 11.72
#